data_AF-A0A6A4NUM3-F1
#
_entry.id   AF-A0A6A4NUM3-F1
#
_cell.length_a   1.000
_cell.length_b   1.000
_cell.length_c   1.000
_cell.angle_alpha   90.00
_cell.angle_beta   90.00
_cell.angle_gamma   90.00
#
_symmetry.space_group_name_H-M   'P 1'
#
loop_
_entity.id
_entity.type
_entity.pdbx_description
1 polymer ?
#
loop_
_entity_poly.entity_id
_entity_poly.type
_entity_poly.pdbx_seq_one_letter_code
_entity_poly.pdbx_strand_id
1 'polypeptide(L)'
;MTHVMRNAVFPFPSSPVSKRIHFFQNSKPPMASSSSSSMKVEYAKSNPSSCKLCASEAVVDINFSVSDDKNKYKDATLLPKWKAFQTVIFLERDDGLHDSSKIAAFDFDGCLAKTDVRRVGADAWSLMYPSIPDKLQSLYNDGFKLVIFTNESNIERWKNRRQVAVDSKIGRLNNFIENVKVPIQVFIACGLSKSSRGQAAIKEDDPFRKPKPGMWQLMKQHFNSGISIDMDQSFYVGDAAGRGSDHSDADIKFAEAIGLKFYVPEDYF
;
A
#
# COMPACT_ATOMS: atom_id res chain seq x y z
N MET A 1 -6.80 41.58 55.80
CA MET A 1 -7.04 42.22 54.49
C MET A 1 -6.76 41.21 53.40
N THR A 2 -7.79 40.56 52.88
CA THR A 2 -7.83 39.90 51.55
C THR A 2 -9.31 39.67 51.23
N HIS A 3 -9.77 40.26 50.13
CA HIS A 3 -11.15 40.28 49.62
C HIS A 3 -11.56 38.89 49.08
N VAL A 4 -12.71 38.32 49.51
CA VAL A 4 -14.09 38.43 48.95
C VAL A 4 -14.19 37.76 47.57
N MET A 5 -14.69 36.50 47.48
CA MET A 5 -16.11 36.07 47.25
C MET A 5 -16.64 36.46 45.85
N ARG A 6 -17.39 35.66 45.07
CA ARG A 6 -18.51 34.75 45.40
C ARG A 6 -18.93 33.93 44.15
N ASN A 7 -19.53 32.77 44.42
CA ASN A 7 -20.28 31.90 43.52
C ASN A 7 -21.54 32.55 42.91
N ALA A 8 -21.99 32.07 41.75
CA ALA A 8 -23.41 31.90 41.41
C ALA A 8 -23.60 30.93 40.22
N VAL A 9 -24.76 30.29 40.18
CA VAL A 9 -25.12 29.06 39.45
C VAL A 9 -26.50 29.26 38.77
N PHE A 10 -26.68 28.62 37.59
CA PHE A 10 -27.93 28.31 36.81
C PHE A 10 -28.71 29.44 36.10
N PRO A 11 -29.63 29.18 35.13
CA PRO A 11 -29.93 27.97 34.30
C PRO A 11 -30.17 28.23 32.77
N PHE A 12 -30.42 27.15 31.99
CA PHE A 12 -30.94 27.12 30.60
C PHE A 12 -32.38 27.65 30.45
N PRO A 13 -32.77 28.10 29.24
CA PRO A 13 -34.04 27.62 28.66
C PRO A 13 -34.08 27.39 27.12
N SER A 14 -34.81 26.32 26.75
CA SER A 14 -35.72 26.05 25.60
C SER A 14 -35.70 26.83 24.25
N SER A 15 -35.66 26.06 23.14
CA SER A 15 -36.23 26.31 21.79
C SER A 15 -37.80 26.43 21.82
N PRO A 16 -38.58 26.69 20.73
CA PRO A 16 -38.27 26.72 19.28
C PRO A 16 -38.96 27.86 18.44
N VAL A 17 -38.51 28.13 17.20
CA VAL A 17 -39.37 28.78 16.17
C VAL A 17 -39.05 28.28 14.76
N SER A 18 -40.12 27.84 14.07
CA SER A 18 -40.21 27.45 12.66
C SER A 18 -40.45 28.66 11.75
N LYS A 19 -39.79 28.73 10.58
CA LYS A 19 -40.26 29.53 9.43
C LYS A 19 -40.04 28.79 8.10
N ARG A 20 -41.18 28.52 7.45
CA ARG A 20 -41.42 28.13 6.05
C ARG A 20 -40.86 29.18 5.08
N ILE A 21 -40.18 28.76 4.00
CA ILE A 21 -40.03 29.57 2.77
C ILE A 21 -40.23 28.66 1.53
N HIS A 22 -40.83 29.28 0.51
CA HIS A 22 -41.60 28.74 -0.59
C HIS A 22 -40.84 28.04 -1.72
N PHE A 23 -41.54 27.08 -2.34
CA PHE A 23 -41.33 26.59 -3.71
C PHE A 23 -41.53 27.70 -4.76
N PHE A 24 -40.66 27.75 -5.76
CA PHE A 24 -40.96 28.31 -7.08
C PHE A 24 -40.47 27.34 -8.17
N GLN A 25 -41.37 27.02 -9.09
CA GLN A 25 -41.12 26.23 -10.31
C GLN A 25 -40.73 27.14 -11.48
N ASN A 26 -39.85 26.57 -12.33
CA ASN A 26 -39.73 26.63 -13.79
C ASN A 26 -39.46 27.96 -14.52
N SER A 27 -38.35 27.97 -15.27
CA SER A 27 -38.36 28.25 -16.72
C SER A 27 -37.08 27.73 -17.41
N LYS A 28 -37.25 27.02 -18.53
CA LYS A 28 -36.21 26.69 -19.55
C LYS A 28 -35.92 27.92 -20.41
N PRO A 29 -34.71 28.07 -20.97
CA PRO A 29 -34.55 28.03 -22.45
C PRO A 29 -33.14 27.52 -22.90
N PRO A 30 -32.71 27.65 -24.19
CA PRO A 30 -33.15 26.93 -25.39
C PRO A 30 -32.03 26.05 -26.02
N MET A 31 -32.40 25.20 -27.00
CA MET A 31 -31.49 24.45 -27.88
C MET A 31 -30.78 25.36 -28.90
N ALA A 32 -29.48 25.12 -29.16
CA ALA A 32 -28.85 25.32 -30.48
C ALA A 32 -27.52 24.56 -30.66
N SER A 33 -27.48 23.76 -31.73
CA SER A 33 -26.37 23.39 -32.65
C SER A 33 -24.99 22.94 -32.16
N SER A 34 -24.78 21.62 -32.29
CA SER A 34 -23.64 20.93 -32.91
C SER A 34 -22.32 21.67 -33.20
N SER A 35 -21.25 21.15 -32.59
CA SER A 35 -20.04 20.73 -33.33
C SER A 35 -19.28 19.68 -32.50
N SER A 36 -19.47 18.40 -32.85
CA SER A 36 -18.73 17.28 -32.27
C SER A 36 -17.34 17.19 -32.89
N SER A 37 -16.29 17.54 -32.13
CA SER A 37 -14.94 17.09 -32.45
C SER A 37 -14.69 15.77 -31.75
N SER A 38 -15.05 14.68 -32.42
CA SER A 38 -14.64 13.33 -32.04
C SER A 38 -13.14 13.17 -32.29
N MET A 39 -12.33 13.12 -31.22
CA MET A 39 -10.97 12.59 -31.35
C MET A 39 -11.08 11.08 -31.54
N LYS A 40 -10.81 10.62 -32.77
CA LYS A 40 -10.59 9.22 -33.08
C LYS A 40 -9.24 8.82 -32.51
N VAL A 41 -9.24 8.02 -31.45
CA VAL A 41 -8.06 7.24 -31.08
C VAL A 41 -8.14 5.94 -31.87
N GLU A 42 -7.27 5.83 -32.87
CA GLU A 42 -7.15 4.68 -33.74
C GLU A 42 -6.51 3.52 -32.95
N TYR A 43 -7.36 2.58 -32.51
CA TYR A 43 -6.90 1.28 -32.02
C TYR A 43 -6.36 0.48 -33.20
N ALA A 44 -5.06 0.21 -33.20
CA ALA A 44 -4.45 -0.76 -34.10
C ALA A 44 -5.06 -2.15 -33.82
N LYS A 45 -5.81 -2.67 -34.79
CA LYS A 45 -6.31 -4.05 -34.80
C LYS A 45 -5.14 -4.98 -35.11
N SER A 46 -4.64 -5.71 -34.11
CA SER A 46 -3.90 -6.95 -34.34
C SER A 46 -4.83 -8.14 -34.13
N ASN A 47 -5.02 -8.93 -35.19
CA ASN A 47 -5.84 -10.14 -35.20
C ASN A 47 -5.39 -11.18 -34.15
N PRO A 48 -6.33 -11.95 -33.57
CA PRO A 48 -6.02 -13.00 -32.61
C PRO A 48 -5.66 -14.29 -33.36
N SER A 49 -4.37 -14.62 -33.45
CA SER A 49 -3.95 -15.96 -33.85
C SER A 49 -2.86 -16.48 -32.91
N SER A 50 -3.31 -17.36 -32.01
CA SER A 50 -2.55 -18.35 -31.24
C SER A 50 -1.34 -17.84 -30.43
N CYS A 51 -1.60 -17.33 -29.22
CA CYS A 51 -0.66 -17.47 -28.11
C CYS A 51 -1.26 -18.47 -27.12
N LYS A 52 -1.05 -19.75 -27.43
CA LYS A 52 -1.34 -20.87 -26.55
C LYS A 52 -0.15 -21.05 -25.60
N LEU A 53 -0.02 -20.14 -24.64
CA LEU A 53 0.91 -20.27 -23.50
C LEU A 53 0.19 -19.74 -22.27
N CYS A 54 -0.84 -20.47 -21.82
CA CYS A 54 -1.20 -20.43 -20.41
C CYS A 54 -0.05 -21.12 -19.67
N ALA A 55 0.90 -20.34 -19.17
CA ALA A 55 1.86 -20.84 -18.22
C ALA A 55 1.08 -21.29 -16.99
N SER A 56 1.06 -22.60 -16.75
CA SER A 56 0.50 -23.19 -15.55
C SER A 56 1.16 -22.56 -14.33
N GLU A 57 0.41 -21.78 -13.55
CA GLU A 57 0.85 -21.28 -12.25
C GLU A 57 1.27 -22.47 -11.40
N ALA A 58 2.56 -22.58 -11.08
CA ALA A 58 2.96 -23.37 -9.93
C ALA A 58 2.57 -22.54 -8.70
N VAL A 59 1.30 -22.65 -8.29
CA VAL A 59 0.81 -22.02 -7.06
C VAL A 59 1.57 -22.67 -5.91
N VAL A 60 2.57 -21.96 -5.39
CA VAL A 60 3.27 -22.38 -4.19
C VAL A 60 2.29 -22.19 -3.03
N ASP A 61 1.75 -23.30 -2.53
CA ASP A 61 0.90 -23.30 -1.35
C ASP A 61 1.76 -22.94 -0.13
N ILE A 62 1.49 -21.76 0.46
CA ILE A 62 2.23 -21.28 1.61
C ILE A 62 1.54 -21.85 2.84
N ASN A 63 2.19 -22.78 3.51
CA ASN A 63 1.71 -23.29 4.79
C ASN A 63 1.89 -22.21 5.88
N PHE A 64 0.89 -21.36 6.03
CA PHE A 64 0.80 -20.30 7.02
C PHE A 64 -0.19 -20.71 8.11
N SER A 65 0.25 -20.67 9.37
CA SER A 65 -0.62 -20.86 10.54
C SER A 65 -0.57 -19.62 11.42
N VAL A 66 -1.73 -19.21 11.92
CA VAL A 66 -1.88 -18.09 12.89
C VAL A 66 -1.07 -18.34 14.18
N SER A 67 -0.70 -19.59 14.49
CA SER A 67 0.19 -19.92 15.60
C SER A 67 1.66 -19.60 15.36
N ASP A 68 2.06 -19.36 14.10
CA ASP A 68 3.44 -19.06 13.71
C ASP A 68 3.79 -17.57 13.81
N ASP A 69 2.82 -16.73 14.19
CA ASP A 69 2.93 -15.29 14.29
C ASP A 69 3.71 -14.86 15.53
N LYS A 70 5.02 -14.73 15.34
CA LYS A 70 5.93 -14.29 16.40
C LYS A 70 5.85 -12.77 16.54
N ASN A 71 5.67 -12.29 17.76
CA ASN A 71 5.88 -10.88 18.15
C ASN A 71 7.36 -10.44 18.06
N LYS A 72 8.21 -11.27 17.43
CA LYS A 72 9.64 -11.04 17.26
C LYS A 72 10.06 -11.49 15.88
N TYR A 73 10.87 -10.68 15.21
CA TYR A 73 11.63 -11.10 14.05
C TYR A 73 13.07 -11.38 14.48
N LYS A 74 13.39 -12.68 14.62
CA LYS A 74 14.66 -13.15 15.20
C LYS A 74 14.84 -12.62 16.63
N ASP A 75 15.87 -11.81 16.87
CA ASP A 75 16.18 -11.14 18.13
C ASP A 75 15.49 -9.78 18.29
N ALA A 76 14.90 -9.22 17.21
CA ALA A 76 14.19 -7.95 17.27
C ALA A 76 12.73 -8.15 17.72
N THR A 77 12.28 -7.31 18.65
CA THR A 77 10.90 -7.24 19.13
C THR A 77 10.09 -6.34 18.21
N LEU A 78 8.87 -6.78 17.88
CA LEU A 78 7.96 -6.04 17.01
C LEU A 78 6.96 -5.23 17.84
N LEU A 79 6.52 -4.09 17.29
CA LEU A 79 5.43 -3.31 17.87
C LEU A 79 4.11 -4.10 17.87
N PRO A 80 3.11 -3.71 18.69
CA PRO A 80 1.79 -4.32 18.64
C PRO A 80 1.22 -4.37 17.21
N LYS A 81 0.47 -5.43 16.90
CA LYS A 81 -0.05 -5.76 15.55
C LYS A 81 1.01 -6.15 14.52
N TRP A 82 2.30 -5.87 14.72
CA TRP A 82 3.34 -6.35 13.81
C TRP A 82 3.77 -7.76 14.16
N LYS A 83 3.75 -8.65 13.17
CA LYS A 83 4.10 -10.07 13.30
C LYS A 83 5.17 -10.47 12.31
N ALA A 84 5.84 -11.57 12.60
CA ALA A 84 6.81 -12.18 11.71
C ALA A 84 6.39 -13.59 11.31
N PHE A 85 6.50 -13.88 10.02
CA PHE A 85 6.38 -15.21 9.44
C PHE A 85 7.57 -15.45 8.51
N GLN A 86 8.37 -16.48 8.82
CA GLN A 86 9.62 -16.78 8.10
C GLN A 86 10.53 -15.54 7.98
N THR A 87 10.71 -15.02 6.77
CA THR A 87 11.52 -13.84 6.43
C THR A 87 10.69 -12.58 6.20
N VAL A 88 9.38 -12.63 6.45
CA VAL A 88 8.44 -11.53 6.29
C VAL A 88 8.05 -10.96 7.65
N ILE A 89 8.05 -9.64 7.75
CA ILE A 89 7.35 -8.91 8.81
C ILE A 89 6.09 -8.33 8.18
N PHE A 90 4.93 -8.45 8.83
CA PHE A 90 3.68 -7.92 8.32
C PHE A 90 2.87 -7.26 9.42
N LEU A 91 2.01 -6.32 9.03
CA LEU A 91 1.06 -5.66 9.93
C LEU A 91 -0.23 -6.47 9.95
N GLU A 92 -0.67 -6.95 11.11
CA GLU A 92 -1.97 -7.62 11.25
C GLU A 92 -3.12 -6.72 10.82
N ARG A 93 -4.24 -7.36 10.49
CA ARG A 93 -5.46 -6.69 10.05
C ARG A 93 -5.86 -5.62 11.07
N ASP A 94 -5.97 -4.39 10.59
CA ASP A 94 -6.46 -3.26 11.37
C ASP A 94 -7.98 -3.10 11.22
N ASP A 95 -8.60 -2.39 12.16
CA ASP A 95 -10.01 -2.04 12.08
C ASP A 95 -10.26 -1.21 10.81
N GLY A 96 -11.29 -1.59 10.04
CA GLY A 96 -11.61 -0.96 8.76
C GLY A 96 -10.82 -1.51 7.57
N LEU A 97 -9.81 -2.35 7.75
CA LEU A 97 -9.18 -3.02 6.60
C LEU A 97 -10.15 -4.06 6.01
N HIS A 98 -10.62 -3.81 4.78
CA HIS A 98 -11.54 -4.69 4.07
C HIS A 98 -10.83 -5.55 3.03
N ASP A 99 -11.22 -6.81 2.95
CA ASP A 99 -10.83 -7.67 1.82
C ASP A 99 -11.58 -7.25 0.56
N SER A 100 -10.96 -7.44 -0.60
CA SER A 100 -11.54 -6.98 -1.86
C SER A 100 -11.08 -7.85 -3.02
N SER A 101 -11.89 -7.89 -4.07
CA SER A 101 -11.46 -8.38 -5.38
C SER A 101 -10.54 -7.38 -6.09
N LYS A 102 -10.55 -6.11 -5.71
CA LYS A 102 -9.71 -5.06 -6.31
C LYS A 102 -8.54 -4.73 -5.38
N ILE A 103 -7.32 -4.92 -5.84
CA ILE A 103 -6.10 -4.65 -5.08
C ILE A 103 -5.32 -3.51 -5.71
N ALA A 104 -5.08 -2.46 -4.93
CA ALA A 104 -4.12 -1.41 -5.26
C ALA A 104 -2.88 -1.66 -4.40
N ALA A 105 -1.82 -2.14 -5.03
CA ALA A 105 -0.59 -2.52 -4.35
C ALA A 105 0.55 -1.55 -4.69
N PHE A 106 1.41 -1.29 -3.71
CA PHE A 106 2.44 -0.25 -3.82
C PHE A 106 3.79 -0.75 -3.27
N ASP A 107 4.89 -0.27 -3.83
CA ASP A 107 6.15 -0.16 -3.09
C ASP A 107 6.06 0.98 -2.06
N PHE A 108 7.05 1.10 -1.18
CA PHE A 108 7.13 2.16 -0.19
C PHE A 108 8.25 3.17 -0.45
N ASP A 109 9.51 2.73 -0.47
CA ASP A 109 10.69 3.63 -0.49
C ASP A 109 10.95 4.09 -1.94
N GLY A 110 10.67 5.35 -2.25
CA GLY A 110 10.77 5.90 -3.61
C GLY A 110 9.44 5.88 -4.38
N CYS A 111 8.43 5.16 -3.86
CA CYS A 111 7.08 5.15 -4.41
C CYS A 111 6.10 6.00 -3.58
N LEU A 112 5.80 5.59 -2.34
CA LEU A 112 4.88 6.31 -1.46
C LEU A 112 5.61 7.33 -0.56
N ALA A 113 6.81 6.98 -0.13
CA ALA A 113 7.62 7.78 0.75
C ALA A 113 8.97 8.10 0.11
N LYS A 114 9.33 9.37 0.11
CA LYS A 114 10.71 9.79 -0.12
C LYS A 114 11.49 9.53 1.16
N THR A 115 12.37 8.55 1.13
CA THR A 115 13.17 8.16 2.28
C THR A 115 14.62 8.55 2.09
N ASP A 116 15.22 9.08 3.14
CA ASP A 116 16.60 9.52 3.09
C ASP A 116 17.50 8.38 3.54
N VAL A 117 18.19 7.74 2.59
CA VAL A 117 19.13 6.65 2.85
C VAL A 117 20.26 7.03 3.83
N ARG A 118 20.48 8.32 4.07
CA ARG A 118 21.49 8.84 5.02
C ARG A 118 20.95 9.01 6.43
N ARG A 119 19.62 9.03 6.62
CA ARG A 119 18.97 9.20 7.92
C ARG A 119 18.33 7.88 8.34
N VAL A 120 18.52 7.54 9.61
CA VAL A 120 17.88 6.38 10.25
C VAL A 120 16.93 6.90 11.31
N GLY A 121 15.72 6.39 11.34
CA GLY A 121 14.69 6.78 12.31
C GLY A 121 13.28 6.60 11.75
N ALA A 122 12.30 6.62 12.65
CA ALA A 122 10.88 6.54 12.31
C ALA A 122 10.41 7.75 11.47
N ASP A 123 11.04 8.91 11.68
CA ASP A 123 10.68 10.18 11.02
C ASP A 123 11.58 10.51 9.82
N ALA A 124 12.42 9.57 9.39
CA ALA A 124 13.36 9.76 8.28
C ALA A 124 12.68 9.61 6.91
N TRP A 125 11.55 10.29 6.71
CA TRP A 125 10.75 10.22 5.50
C TRP A 125 9.94 11.50 5.26
N SER A 126 9.46 11.65 4.04
CA SER A 126 8.40 12.59 3.63
C SER A 126 7.55 11.93 2.55
N LEU A 127 6.36 12.45 2.26
CA LEU A 127 5.58 11.99 1.10
C LEU A 127 6.42 12.10 -0.18
N MET A 128 6.32 11.09 -1.06
CA MET A 128 6.97 11.14 -2.37
C MET A 128 6.30 12.21 -3.26
N TYR A 129 4.97 12.23 -3.27
CA TYR A 129 4.14 13.24 -3.92
C TYR A 129 3.05 13.75 -2.97
N PRO A 130 2.69 15.04 -3.03
CA PRO A 130 1.66 15.62 -2.15
C PRO A 130 0.25 15.07 -2.42
N SER A 131 -0.01 14.51 -3.60
CA SER A 131 -1.29 13.93 -4.03
C SER A 131 -1.59 12.56 -3.42
N ILE A 132 -0.59 11.89 -2.83
CA ILE A 132 -0.70 10.50 -2.34
C ILE A 132 -1.84 10.31 -1.34
N PRO A 133 -2.00 11.14 -0.28
CA PRO A 133 -3.08 10.95 0.69
C PRO A 133 -4.46 10.95 0.03
N ASP A 134 -4.73 11.92 -0.86
CA ASP A 134 -6.03 12.04 -1.53
C ASP A 134 -6.27 10.87 -2.50
N LYS A 135 -5.23 10.44 -3.22
CA LYS A 135 -5.31 9.31 -4.15
C LYS A 135 -5.60 7.99 -3.43
N LEU A 136 -4.91 7.72 -2.32
CA LEU A 136 -5.14 6.50 -1.52
C LEU A 136 -6.53 6.50 -0.87
N GLN A 137 -6.99 7.65 -0.37
CA GLN A 137 -8.36 7.81 0.12
C GLN A 137 -9.40 7.54 -0.96
N SER A 138 -9.21 8.07 -2.17
CA SER A 138 -10.11 7.79 -3.30
C SER A 138 -10.16 6.30 -3.63
N LEU A 139 -9.00 5.64 -3.74
CA LEU A 139 -8.95 4.20 -4.04
C LEU A 139 -9.66 3.36 -2.98
N TYR A 140 -9.42 3.68 -1.70
CA TYR A 140 -10.10 3.00 -0.61
C TYR A 140 -11.62 3.18 -0.68
N ASN A 141 -12.10 4.39 -0.93
CA ASN A 141 -13.52 4.68 -1.12
C ASN A 141 -14.12 3.99 -2.35
N ASP A 142 -13.32 3.79 -3.39
CA ASP A 142 -13.69 3.03 -4.59
C ASP A 142 -13.68 1.51 -4.33
N GLY A 143 -13.40 1.06 -3.11
CA GLY A 143 -13.45 -0.35 -2.71
C GLY A 143 -12.18 -1.14 -3.02
N PHE A 144 -11.06 -0.47 -3.24
CA PHE A 144 -9.76 -1.15 -3.31
C PHE A 144 -9.26 -1.52 -1.92
N LYS A 145 -8.72 -2.72 -1.80
CA LYS A 145 -7.81 -3.03 -0.71
C LYS A 145 -6.45 -2.46 -1.02
N LEU A 146 -5.93 -1.64 -0.09
CA LEU A 146 -4.61 -1.04 -0.21
C LEU A 146 -3.56 -1.96 0.43
N VAL A 147 -2.49 -2.25 -0.31
CA VAL A 147 -1.42 -3.14 0.16
C VAL A 147 -0.05 -2.54 -0.13
N ILE A 148 0.86 -2.59 0.83
CA ILE A 148 2.28 -2.24 0.65
C ILE A 148 3.12 -3.52 0.65
N PHE A 149 3.93 -3.68 -0.39
CA PHE A 149 4.94 -4.72 -0.52
C PHE A 149 6.32 -4.07 -0.63
N THR A 150 7.15 -4.22 0.39
CA THR A 150 8.44 -3.54 0.45
C THR A 150 9.59 -4.49 0.79
N ASN A 151 10.75 -4.27 0.18
CA ASN A 151 11.97 -5.04 0.38
C ASN A 151 12.86 -4.32 1.41
N GLU A 152 13.25 -4.95 2.52
CA GLU A 152 14.08 -4.31 3.56
C GLU A 152 15.24 -5.22 4.02
N SER A 153 16.24 -5.37 3.16
CA SER A 153 17.40 -6.24 3.44
C SER A 153 18.25 -5.77 4.62
N ASN A 154 18.17 -4.51 5.04
CA ASN A 154 18.99 -4.01 6.15
C ASN A 154 18.63 -4.68 7.47
N ILE A 155 17.37 -5.08 7.66
CA ILE A 155 16.92 -5.84 8.83
C ILE A 155 17.71 -7.16 8.95
N GLU A 156 17.94 -7.83 7.83
CA GLU A 156 18.69 -9.09 7.84
C GLU A 156 20.21 -8.87 7.91
N ARG A 157 20.72 -7.85 7.21
CA ARG A 157 22.16 -7.53 7.15
C ARG A 157 22.70 -7.01 8.47
N TRP A 158 21.97 -6.15 9.16
CA TRP A 158 22.45 -5.44 10.35
C TRP A 158 22.21 -6.25 11.62
N LYS A 159 22.84 -7.42 11.73
CA LYS A 159 22.60 -8.37 12.83
C LYS A 159 22.69 -7.73 14.23
N ASN A 160 23.71 -6.88 14.46
CA ASN A 160 23.92 -6.22 15.76
C ASN A 160 23.10 -4.93 15.95
N ARG A 161 22.38 -4.48 14.91
CA ARG A 161 21.52 -3.29 14.94
C ARG A 161 20.14 -3.58 14.38
N ARG A 162 19.70 -4.84 14.46
CA ARG A 162 18.46 -5.30 13.81
C ARG A 162 17.25 -4.57 14.37
N GLN A 163 17.19 -4.42 15.70
CA GLN A 163 16.11 -3.66 16.34
C GLN A 163 16.02 -2.24 15.77
N VAL A 164 17.14 -1.54 15.60
CA VAL A 164 17.16 -0.18 15.04
C VAL A 164 16.63 -0.15 13.60
N ALA A 165 16.98 -1.14 12.77
CA ALA A 165 16.48 -1.25 11.40
C ALA A 165 14.97 -1.53 11.37
N VAL A 166 14.49 -2.42 12.24
CA VAL A 166 13.07 -2.74 12.41
C VAL A 166 12.29 -1.50 12.86
N ASP A 167 12.72 -0.84 13.94
CA ASP A 167 12.06 0.34 14.50
C ASP A 167 12.01 1.48 13.47
N SER A 168 13.09 1.69 12.71
CA SER A 168 13.12 2.71 11.68
C SER A 168 12.18 2.39 10.51
N LYS A 169 12.08 1.14 10.07
CA LYS A 169 11.17 0.77 8.97
C LYS A 169 9.71 0.80 9.40
N ILE A 170 9.39 0.14 10.52
CA ILE A 170 8.03 0.08 11.06
C ILE A 170 7.54 1.46 11.45
N GLY A 171 8.38 2.28 12.10
CA GLY A 171 8.01 3.64 12.47
C GLY A 171 7.65 4.51 11.27
N ARG A 172 8.43 4.44 10.18
CA ARG A 172 8.11 5.14 8.93
C ARG A 172 6.76 4.70 8.34
N LEU A 173 6.49 3.40 8.35
CA LEU A 173 5.24 2.84 7.84
C LEU A 173 4.03 3.24 8.69
N ASN A 174 4.14 3.17 10.03
CA ASN A 174 3.08 3.60 10.93
C ASN A 174 2.77 5.10 10.76
N ASN A 175 3.80 5.95 10.77
CA ASN A 175 3.63 7.39 10.61
C ASN A 175 3.03 7.75 9.24
N PHE A 176 3.38 6.98 8.20
CA PHE A 176 2.76 7.12 6.88
C PHE A 176 1.27 6.75 6.89
N ILE A 177 0.90 5.60 7.47
CA ILE A 177 -0.49 5.14 7.58
C ILE A 177 -1.34 6.16 8.36
N GLU A 178 -0.82 6.67 9.48
CA GLU A 178 -1.48 7.73 10.26
C GLU A 178 -1.66 9.02 9.44
N ASN A 179 -0.70 9.36 8.58
CA ASN A 179 -0.75 10.54 7.73
C ASN A 179 -1.84 10.44 6.64
N VAL A 180 -1.94 9.29 5.96
CA VAL A 180 -2.89 9.09 4.85
C VAL A 180 -4.29 8.71 5.29
N LYS A 181 -4.47 8.31 6.56
CA LYS A 181 -5.77 8.07 7.22
C LYS A 181 -6.65 7.04 6.51
N VAL A 182 -6.03 6.04 5.92
CA VAL A 182 -6.72 4.86 5.36
C VAL A 182 -6.04 3.60 5.83
N PRO A 183 -6.80 2.50 6.04
CA PRO A 183 -6.22 1.23 6.45
C PRO A 183 -5.43 0.62 5.29
N ILE A 184 -4.21 0.16 5.59
CA ILE A 184 -3.28 -0.41 4.61
C ILE A 184 -2.69 -1.70 5.18
N GLN A 185 -2.76 -2.78 4.41
CA GLN A 185 -2.09 -4.04 4.73
C GLN A 185 -0.61 -3.95 4.33
N VAL A 186 0.33 -4.28 5.22
CA VAL A 186 1.76 -4.15 4.93
C VAL A 186 2.49 -5.47 5.04
N PHE A 187 3.38 -5.74 4.08
CA PHE A 187 4.32 -6.86 4.09
C PHE A 187 5.75 -6.35 3.77
N ILE A 188 6.70 -6.76 4.60
CA ILE A 188 8.11 -6.38 4.55
C ILE A 188 8.94 -7.65 4.34
N ALA A 189 9.50 -7.82 3.15
CA ALA A 189 10.45 -8.90 2.87
C ALA A 189 11.83 -8.53 3.44
N CYS A 190 12.21 -9.16 4.54
CA CYS A 190 13.49 -8.91 5.21
C CYS A 190 14.61 -9.77 4.62
N GLY A 191 14.27 -10.89 3.96
CA GLY A 191 15.21 -11.84 3.39
C GLY A 191 16.14 -11.25 2.32
N LEU A 192 17.21 -11.98 2.04
CA LEU A 192 18.26 -11.58 1.11
C LEU A 192 18.14 -12.35 -0.22
N SER A 193 18.66 -11.76 -1.30
CA SER A 193 18.87 -12.43 -2.59
C SER A 193 20.37 -12.66 -2.84
N LYS A 194 20.76 -13.63 -3.67
CA LYS A 194 22.13 -13.87 -4.16
C LYS A 194 22.81 -12.63 -4.73
N SER A 195 22.03 -11.74 -5.34
CA SER A 195 22.51 -10.45 -5.88
C SER A 195 22.90 -9.44 -4.79
N SER A 196 22.61 -9.75 -3.53
CA SER A 196 22.98 -8.95 -2.37
C SER A 196 24.50 -8.89 -2.22
N ARG A 197 25.10 -7.74 -2.54
CA ARG A 197 26.55 -7.50 -2.37
C ARG A 197 27.06 -8.00 -1.02
N GLY A 198 28.13 -8.80 -1.06
CA GLY A 198 29.02 -9.05 0.08
C GLY A 198 28.90 -10.38 0.82
N GLN A 199 28.10 -11.37 0.39
CA GLN A 199 28.01 -12.65 1.11
C GLN A 199 27.93 -13.87 0.18
N ALA A 200 29.03 -14.62 0.11
CA ALA A 200 29.16 -15.90 -0.60
C ALA A 200 28.32 -17.06 0.00
N ALA A 201 27.50 -16.78 1.03
CA ALA A 201 26.81 -17.80 1.83
C ALA A 201 25.30 -17.94 1.52
N ILE A 202 24.72 -17.09 0.66
CA ILE A 202 23.30 -17.18 0.33
C ILE A 202 23.10 -18.25 -0.76
N LYS A 203 22.55 -19.40 -0.35
CA LYS A 203 22.33 -20.54 -1.25
C LYS A 203 21.17 -20.32 -2.23
N GLU A 204 20.15 -19.58 -1.81
CA GLU A 204 18.89 -19.38 -2.54
C GLU A 204 18.34 -17.96 -2.32
N ASP A 205 17.63 -17.44 -3.33
CA ASP A 205 16.95 -16.16 -3.20
C ASP A 205 15.74 -16.29 -2.29
N ASP A 206 15.54 -15.32 -1.39
CA ASP A 206 14.35 -15.27 -0.56
C ASP A 206 13.05 -15.21 -1.42
N PRO A 207 12.10 -16.14 -1.25
CA PRO A 207 10.93 -16.23 -2.10
C PRO A 207 9.92 -15.10 -1.88
N PHE A 208 10.01 -14.40 -0.74
CA PHE A 208 9.15 -13.27 -0.42
C PHE A 208 9.73 -11.95 -0.94
N ARG A 209 11.03 -11.88 -1.21
CA ARG A 209 11.70 -10.69 -1.73
C ARG A 209 11.33 -10.45 -3.20
N LYS A 210 10.83 -9.24 -3.51
CA LYS A 210 10.60 -8.80 -4.89
C LYS A 210 11.90 -8.91 -5.71
N PRO A 211 11.88 -9.46 -6.93
CA PRO A 211 10.70 -9.65 -7.79
C PRO A 211 9.92 -10.96 -7.60
N LYS A 212 10.26 -11.81 -6.62
CA LYS A 212 9.51 -13.05 -6.38
C LYS A 212 8.11 -12.76 -5.82
N PRO A 213 7.09 -13.54 -6.19
CA PRO A 213 5.70 -13.25 -5.84
C PRO A 213 5.31 -13.66 -4.42
N GLY A 214 6.25 -14.09 -3.55
CA GLY A 214 5.92 -14.73 -2.28
C GLY A 214 5.08 -13.86 -1.33
N MET A 215 5.36 -12.56 -1.22
CA MET A 215 4.50 -11.67 -0.41
C MET A 215 3.09 -11.55 -0.99
N TRP A 216 2.94 -11.52 -2.32
CA TRP A 216 1.62 -11.51 -2.97
C TRP A 216 0.86 -12.80 -2.72
N GLN A 217 1.51 -13.96 -2.87
CA GLN A 217 0.90 -15.25 -2.61
C GLN A 217 0.46 -15.37 -1.15
N LEU A 218 1.28 -14.89 -0.20
CA LEU A 218 0.94 -14.84 1.21
C LEU A 218 -0.34 -14.01 1.44
N MET A 219 -0.40 -12.80 0.87
CA MET A 219 -1.57 -11.94 0.95
C MET A 219 -2.83 -12.58 0.35
N LYS A 220 -2.71 -13.10 -0.88
CA LYS A 220 -3.80 -13.72 -1.63
C LYS A 220 -4.39 -14.93 -0.90
N GLN A 221 -3.55 -15.80 -0.37
CA GLN A 221 -3.97 -17.06 0.26
C GLN A 221 -4.52 -16.85 1.67
N HIS A 222 -3.90 -15.97 2.47
CA HIS A 222 -4.15 -15.92 3.91
C HIS A 222 -4.75 -14.62 4.43
N PHE A 223 -4.62 -13.54 3.67
CA PHE A 223 -5.04 -12.22 4.12
C PHE A 223 -6.18 -11.64 3.30
N ASN A 224 -6.82 -12.38 2.38
CA ASN A 224 -7.92 -11.87 1.56
C ASN A 224 -9.25 -12.67 1.66
N SER A 225 -9.43 -13.44 2.74
CA SER A 225 -10.64 -14.24 3.02
C SER A 225 -11.13 -15.13 1.86
N GLY A 226 -10.21 -15.61 1.02
CA GLY A 226 -10.54 -16.44 -0.15
C GLY A 226 -11.26 -15.69 -1.28
N ILE A 227 -11.39 -14.35 -1.22
CA ILE A 227 -11.98 -13.55 -2.28
C ILE A 227 -11.08 -13.60 -3.51
N SER A 228 -11.65 -14.00 -4.66
CA SER A 228 -10.95 -13.98 -5.93
C SER A 228 -10.59 -12.55 -6.33
N ILE A 229 -9.33 -12.35 -6.72
CA ILE A 229 -8.82 -11.05 -7.14
C ILE A 229 -9.13 -10.84 -8.63
N ASP A 230 -9.72 -9.70 -8.96
CA ASP A 230 -9.90 -9.19 -10.31
C ASP A 230 -8.57 -8.57 -10.75
N MET A 231 -7.80 -9.33 -11.54
CA MET A 231 -6.48 -8.92 -12.02
C MET A 231 -6.55 -7.76 -13.02
N ASP A 232 -7.67 -7.58 -13.72
CA ASP A 232 -7.84 -6.48 -14.68
C ASP A 232 -8.07 -5.14 -13.97
N GLN A 233 -8.72 -5.17 -12.81
CA GLN A 233 -8.92 -3.98 -11.97
C GLN A 233 -7.77 -3.73 -11.01
N SER A 234 -6.94 -4.74 -10.71
CA SER A 234 -5.84 -4.64 -9.76
C SER A 234 -4.54 -4.17 -10.43
N PHE A 235 -3.67 -3.53 -9.65
CA PHE A 235 -2.41 -2.98 -10.15
C PHE A 235 -1.33 -2.88 -9.07
N TYR A 236 -0.09 -2.71 -9.52
CA TYR A 236 1.09 -2.43 -8.70
C TYR A 236 1.74 -1.09 -9.11
N VAL A 237 2.14 -0.28 -8.14
CA VAL A 237 2.89 0.96 -8.36
C VAL A 237 4.24 0.90 -7.66
N GLY A 238 5.34 1.13 -8.37
CA GLY A 238 6.69 1.06 -7.79
C GLY A 238 7.75 1.79 -8.62
N ASP A 239 8.83 2.25 -7.98
CA ASP A 239 9.88 3.03 -8.64
C ASP A 239 10.94 2.16 -9.33
N ALA A 240 11.11 0.90 -8.90
CA ALA A 240 12.07 -0.03 -9.47
C ALA A 240 11.58 -0.63 -10.80
N ALA A 241 11.49 0.21 -11.83
CA ALA A 241 10.94 -0.11 -13.13
C ALA A 241 11.98 -0.52 -14.19
N GLY A 242 13.26 -0.63 -13.81
CA GLY A 242 14.34 -1.07 -14.70
C GLY A 242 14.79 -0.02 -15.73
N ARG A 243 14.43 1.25 -15.53
CA ARG A 243 14.93 2.36 -16.35
C ARG A 243 16.41 2.62 -16.02
N GLY A 244 17.13 3.31 -16.91
CA GLY A 244 18.58 3.54 -16.73
C GLY A 244 18.96 4.29 -15.44
N SER A 245 18.05 5.08 -14.88
CA SER A 245 18.23 5.78 -13.60
C SER A 245 17.75 5.01 -12.37
N ASP A 246 17.03 3.90 -12.56
CA ASP A 246 16.42 3.16 -11.47
C ASP A 246 17.46 2.31 -10.76
N HIS A 247 17.28 2.13 -9.45
CA HIS A 247 18.20 1.37 -8.62
C HIS A 247 18.08 -0.15 -8.88
N SER A 248 16.94 -0.61 -9.39
CA SER A 248 16.65 -2.00 -9.77
C SER A 248 15.42 -2.09 -10.70
N ASP A 249 15.07 -3.31 -11.10
CA ASP A 249 13.86 -3.66 -11.86
C ASP A 249 12.90 -4.55 -11.04
N ALA A 250 13.03 -4.51 -9.71
CA ALA A 250 12.34 -5.43 -8.82
C ALA A 250 10.81 -5.26 -8.83
N ASP A 251 10.31 -4.04 -9.02
CA ASP A 251 8.88 -3.73 -8.94
C ASP A 251 8.14 -4.11 -10.22
N ILE A 252 8.69 -3.76 -11.38
CA ILE A 252 8.11 -4.15 -12.66
C ILE A 252 8.11 -5.68 -12.80
N LYS A 253 9.20 -6.35 -12.45
CA LYS A 253 9.28 -7.82 -12.49
C LYS A 253 8.39 -8.50 -11.46
N PHE A 254 8.14 -7.86 -10.31
CA PHE A 254 7.16 -8.36 -9.34
C PHE A 254 5.75 -8.32 -9.91
N ALA A 255 5.36 -7.19 -10.53
CA ALA A 255 4.07 -7.05 -11.19
C ALA A 255 3.91 -8.06 -12.34
N GLU A 256 4.92 -8.21 -13.19
CA GLU A 256 4.95 -9.19 -14.29
C GLU A 256 4.80 -10.63 -13.79
N ALA A 257 5.54 -11.00 -12.72
CA ALA A 257 5.48 -12.34 -12.15
C ALA A 257 4.10 -12.70 -11.58
N ILE A 258 3.30 -11.69 -11.24
CA ILE A 258 1.94 -11.85 -10.72
C ILE A 258 0.88 -11.70 -11.82
N GLY A 259 1.20 -10.98 -12.90
CA GLY A 259 0.25 -10.59 -13.93
C GLY A 259 -0.56 -9.33 -13.58
N LEU A 260 0.00 -8.41 -12.79
CA LEU A 260 -0.62 -7.12 -12.47
C LEU A 260 -0.26 -6.06 -13.51
N LYS A 261 -1.20 -5.12 -13.73
CA LYS A 261 -0.87 -3.85 -14.38
C LYS A 261 0.17 -3.11 -13.52
N PHE A 262 1.17 -2.52 -14.17
CA PHE A 262 2.23 -1.80 -13.50
C PHE A 262 2.19 -0.31 -13.85
N TYR A 263 2.40 0.54 -12.84
CA TYR A 263 2.58 1.97 -13.01
C TYR A 263 3.83 2.44 -12.27
N VAL A 264 4.47 3.46 -12.81
CA VAL A 264 5.55 4.17 -12.11
C VAL A 264 4.96 5.34 -11.30
N PRO A 265 5.58 5.75 -10.18
CA PRO A 265 4.95 6.66 -9.23
C PRO A 265 4.69 8.05 -9.80
N GLU A 266 5.56 8.52 -10.69
CA GLU A 266 5.51 9.87 -11.29
C GLU A 266 4.39 10.01 -12.32
N ASP A 267 3.98 8.91 -12.95
CA ASP A 267 2.82 8.87 -13.84
C ASP A 267 1.50 8.65 -13.08
N TYR A 268 1.57 8.04 -11.89
CA TYR A 268 0.37 7.62 -11.14
C TYR A 268 -0.14 8.67 -10.13
N PHE A 269 0.78 9.42 -9.50
CA PHE A 269 0.49 10.39 -8.43
C PHE A 269 0.76 11.84 -8.86
#